data_AF-A0A2D8ZZD0-F1
#
_entry.id   AF-A0A2D8ZZD0-F1
#
_cell.length_a   1.000
_cell.length_b   1.000
_cell.length_c   1.000
_cell.angle_alpha   90.00
_cell.angle_beta   90.00
_cell.angle_gamma   90.00
#
_symmetry.space_group_name_H-M   'P 1'
#
loop_
_entity.id
_entity.type
_entity.pdbx_description
1 polymer ?
#
loop_
_entity_poly.entity_id
_entity_poly.type
_entity_poly.pdbx_seq_one_letter_code
_entity_poly.pdbx_strand_id
1 'polypeptide(L)'
;MIPSIDVDSGIDELAILDMGGSRAYETPANTVGHIPETANAGEAGSGWFFGHTESPIQGEGSVFLNLSKIPGMLQNGEDVFVVTSNGERQYLYRITSSRVVPQEEMTLHDTGQATLHLVSCVPRLVYDHRLIVSGELIGVK
;
A
#
# COMPACT_ATOMS: atom_id res chain seq x y z
N MET A 1 3.82 -2.56 -9.25
CA MET A 1 5.20 -2.11 -9.53
C MET A 1 5.39 -0.63 -9.17
N ILE A 2 6.52 -0.29 -8.54
CA ILE A 2 6.96 1.07 -8.22
C ILE A 2 8.45 1.16 -8.62
N PRO A 3 8.76 1.52 -9.88
CA PRO A 3 10.11 1.38 -10.43
C PRO A 3 11.18 2.19 -9.69
N SER A 4 10.84 3.40 -9.23
CA SER A 4 11.80 4.32 -8.61
C SER A 4 12.37 3.83 -7.27
N ILE A 5 11.73 2.85 -6.65
CA ILE A 5 12.15 2.27 -5.37
C ILE A 5 12.34 0.74 -5.45
N ASP A 6 12.41 0.19 -6.67
CA ASP A 6 12.66 -1.23 -6.94
C ASP A 6 11.64 -2.16 -6.26
N VAL A 7 10.35 -1.81 -6.38
CA VAL A 7 9.24 -2.66 -5.90
C VAL A 7 8.56 -3.28 -7.11
N ASP A 8 8.66 -4.59 -7.24
CA ASP A 8 7.90 -5.39 -8.19
C ASP A 8 7.35 -6.63 -7.49
N SER A 9 6.02 -6.70 -7.36
CA SER A 9 5.34 -7.71 -6.55
C SER A 9 3.91 -7.88 -7.05
N GLY A 10 3.39 -9.10 -6.86
CA GLY A 10 1.99 -9.43 -7.06
C GLY A 10 1.09 -8.73 -6.05
N ILE A 11 -0.22 -8.83 -6.28
CA ILE A 11 -1.25 -8.37 -5.36
C ILE A 11 -2.14 -9.57 -5.07
N ASP A 12 -2.36 -9.84 -3.78
CA ASP A 12 -3.31 -10.83 -3.29
C ASP A 12 -4.36 -10.15 -2.41
N GLU A 13 -5.62 -10.55 -2.54
CA GLU A 13 -6.69 -10.07 -1.65
C GLU A 13 -6.53 -10.71 -0.27
N LEU A 14 -6.53 -9.91 0.79
CA LEU A 14 -6.32 -10.39 2.16
C LEU A 14 -7.57 -11.06 2.72
N ALA A 15 -7.45 -12.21 3.38
CA ALA A 15 -8.59 -12.75 4.12
C ALA A 15 -8.93 -11.90 5.36
N ILE A 16 -10.23 -11.81 5.71
CA ILE A 16 -10.67 -11.29 7.01
C ILE A 16 -10.65 -12.45 8.01
N LEU A 17 -9.78 -12.34 9.02
CA LEU A 17 -9.62 -13.30 10.11
C LEU A 17 -10.51 -12.93 11.29
N ASP A 18 -11.33 -13.88 11.75
CA ASP A 18 -12.10 -13.76 13.00
C ASP A 18 -11.25 -14.24 14.18
N MET A 19 -10.94 -13.33 15.10
CA MET A 19 -10.13 -13.60 16.29
C MET A 19 -10.99 -13.82 17.55
N GLY A 20 -12.26 -14.21 17.39
CA GLY A 20 -13.14 -14.53 18.52
C GLY A 20 -13.50 -13.30 19.36
N GLY A 21 -13.74 -12.17 18.69
CA GLY A 21 -14.09 -10.89 19.33
C GLY A 21 -13.58 -9.64 18.60
N SER A 22 -12.62 -9.81 17.68
CA SER A 22 -12.13 -8.77 16.78
C SER A 22 -11.88 -9.34 15.38
N ARG A 23 -11.85 -8.46 14.37
CA ARG A 23 -11.46 -8.82 13.00
C ARG A 23 -10.05 -8.31 12.73
N ALA A 24 -9.25 -9.11 12.04
CA ALA A 24 -7.94 -8.74 11.54
C ALA A 24 -7.83 -9.09 10.05
N TYR A 25 -6.91 -8.46 9.33
CA TYR A 25 -6.59 -8.88 7.96
C TYR A 25 -5.45 -9.88 7.98
N GLU A 26 -5.48 -10.81 7.03
CA GLU A 26 -4.35 -11.69 6.74
C GLU A 26 -3.09 -10.86 6.47
N THR A 27 -1.95 -11.48 6.77
CA THR A 27 -0.64 -10.89 6.57
C THR A 27 -0.04 -11.47 5.29
N PRO A 28 0.19 -10.67 4.24
CA PRO A 28 0.61 -11.17 2.93
C PRO A 28 2.09 -11.57 2.93
N ALA A 29 2.42 -12.78 2.47
CA ALA A 29 3.80 -13.25 2.32
C ALA A 29 4.33 -13.02 0.88
N ASN A 30 5.40 -12.25 0.74
CA ASN A 30 6.10 -11.92 -0.52
C ASN A 30 5.25 -11.20 -1.58
N THR A 31 4.09 -10.70 -1.16
CA THR A 31 3.07 -10.10 -2.02
C THR A 31 2.56 -8.81 -1.39
N VAL A 32 1.85 -7.99 -2.16
CA VAL A 32 1.11 -6.84 -1.65
C VAL A 32 -0.31 -7.30 -1.34
N GLY A 33 -0.76 -7.12 -0.10
CA GLY A 33 -2.13 -7.41 0.31
C GLY A 33 -3.08 -6.28 -0.08
N HIS A 34 -4.16 -6.58 -0.80
CA HIS A 34 -5.28 -5.65 -0.97
C HIS A 34 -6.30 -5.87 0.15
N ILE A 35 -6.78 -4.79 0.78
CA ILE A 35 -7.83 -4.89 1.79
C ILE A 35 -9.18 -5.14 1.10
N PRO A 36 -9.89 -6.23 1.47
CA PRO A 36 -11.24 -6.49 0.99
C PRO A 36 -12.18 -5.32 1.21
N GLU A 37 -13.18 -5.19 0.35
CA GLU A 37 -14.21 -4.14 0.44
C GLU A 37 -13.67 -2.71 0.17
N THR A 38 -12.38 -2.54 -0.13
CA THR A 38 -11.82 -1.28 -0.68
C THR A 38 -11.80 -1.32 -2.20
N ALA A 39 -11.73 -0.16 -2.85
CA ALA A 39 -11.83 -0.07 -4.31
C ALA A 39 -10.69 -0.85 -4.99
N ASN A 40 -10.98 -1.52 -6.11
CA ASN A 40 -9.93 -2.12 -6.92
C ASN A 40 -9.12 -1.04 -7.65
N ALA A 41 -7.97 -1.44 -8.18
CA ALA A 41 -7.21 -0.60 -9.09
C ALA A 41 -8.09 -0.05 -10.23
N GLY A 42 -8.09 1.28 -10.38
CA GLY A 42 -8.81 2.00 -11.41
C GLY A 42 -10.29 2.27 -11.13
N GLU A 43 -10.85 1.69 -10.07
CA GLU A 43 -12.25 1.92 -9.70
C GLU A 43 -12.43 3.29 -9.05
N ALA A 44 -13.67 3.78 -9.09
CA ALA A 44 -14.03 4.97 -8.33
C ALA A 44 -13.95 4.64 -6.84
N GLY A 45 -13.07 5.34 -6.15
CA GLY A 45 -12.85 5.24 -4.72
C GLY A 45 -11.42 4.86 -4.36
N SER A 46 -11.20 4.60 -3.08
CA SER A 46 -9.86 4.39 -2.53
C SER A 46 -9.51 2.91 -2.38
N GLY A 47 -8.50 2.47 -3.13
CA GLY A 47 -7.89 1.16 -2.94
C GLY A 47 -6.79 1.18 -1.88
N TRP A 48 -6.80 0.22 -0.97
CA TRP A 48 -5.85 0.15 0.14
C TRP A 48 -4.99 -1.12 0.06
N PHE A 49 -3.68 -0.92 0.09
CA PHE A 49 -2.70 -1.97 -0.15
C PHE A 49 -1.63 -1.98 0.94
N PHE A 50 -1.39 -3.15 1.51
CA PHE A 50 -0.48 -3.37 2.65
C PHE A 50 0.66 -4.28 2.23
N GLY A 51 1.86 -3.96 2.71
CA GLY A 51 3.04 -4.78 2.47
C GLY A 51 4.04 -4.64 3.60
N HIS A 52 4.81 -5.70 3.82
CA HIS A 52 5.84 -5.71 4.86
C HIS A 52 6.98 -4.75 4.55
N THR A 53 7.31 -3.90 5.53
CA THR A 53 8.59 -3.18 5.56
C THR A 53 9.74 -4.16 5.77
N GLU A 54 9.54 -5.13 6.65
CA GLU A 54 10.45 -6.25 6.82
C GLU A 54 9.68 -7.49 7.27
N SER A 55 10.23 -8.64 6.92
CA SER A 55 9.74 -9.98 7.24
C SER A 55 9.95 -10.26 8.74
N PRO A 56 8.91 -10.22 9.59
CA PRO A 56 9.03 -10.57 11.01
C PRO A 56 9.28 -12.09 11.17
N ILE A 57 8.74 -12.88 10.25
CA ILE A 57 8.87 -14.32 10.16
C ILE A 57 9.73 -14.65 8.94
N GLN A 58 10.64 -15.61 9.04
CA GLN A 58 11.56 -15.95 7.95
C GLN A 58 10.79 -16.44 6.71
N GLY A 59 10.89 -15.70 5.60
CA GLY A 59 10.31 -16.10 4.30
C GLY A 59 9.06 -15.34 3.85
N GLU A 60 8.57 -14.35 4.61
CA GLU A 60 7.46 -13.46 4.20
C GLU A 60 7.91 -12.27 3.33
N GLY A 61 9.21 -12.03 3.22
CA GLY A 61 9.76 -10.98 2.36
C GLY A 61 9.51 -9.56 2.88
N SER A 62 10.03 -8.57 2.15
CA SER A 62 10.04 -7.16 2.57
C SER A 62 9.62 -6.25 1.42
N VAL A 63 8.45 -6.53 0.84
CA VAL A 63 7.97 -5.90 -0.42
C VAL A 63 7.95 -4.37 -0.34
N PHE A 64 7.58 -3.81 0.81
CA PHE A 64 7.52 -2.36 1.04
C PHE A 64 8.69 -1.83 1.86
N LEU A 65 9.81 -2.54 1.96
CA LEU A 65 11.04 -2.05 2.61
C LEU A 65 11.42 -0.65 2.14
N ASN A 66 11.40 -0.44 0.82
CA ASN A 66 11.81 0.81 0.19
C ASN A 66 10.69 1.86 0.11
N LEU A 67 9.47 1.59 0.60
CA LEU A 67 8.38 2.58 0.62
C LEU A 67 8.76 3.80 1.46
N SER A 68 9.60 3.60 2.48
CA SER A 68 10.19 4.64 3.33
C SER A 68 11.06 5.67 2.58
N LYS A 69 11.46 5.42 1.33
CA LYS A 69 12.20 6.38 0.50
C LYS A 69 11.31 7.47 -0.09
N ILE A 70 10.02 7.16 -0.33
CA ILE A 70 9.08 8.05 -1.03
C ILE A 70 8.93 9.43 -0.35
N PRO A 71 8.79 9.54 0.99
CA PRO A 71 8.69 10.84 1.64
C PRO A 71 9.85 11.79 1.28
N GLY A 72 11.08 11.28 1.20
CA GLY A 72 12.25 12.07 0.81
C GLY A 72 12.22 12.48 -0.66
N MET A 73 11.81 11.57 -1.55
CA MET A 73 11.66 11.86 -2.98
C MET A 73 10.64 12.98 -3.23
N LEU A 74 9.48 12.93 -2.56
CA LEU A 74 8.45 13.97 -2.65
C LEU A 74 8.97 15.31 -2.14
N GLN A 75 9.74 15.33 -1.04
CA GLN A 75 10.36 16.55 -0.52
C GLN A 75 11.38 17.16 -1.49
N ASN A 76 12.04 16.33 -2.29
CA ASN A 76 12.95 16.77 -3.34
C ASN A 76 12.24 17.23 -4.64
N GLY A 77 10.91 17.11 -4.70
CA GLY A 77 10.12 17.44 -5.89
C GLY A 77 10.19 16.37 -6.99
N GLU A 78 10.59 15.13 -6.65
CA GLU A 78 10.63 14.01 -7.59
C GLU A 78 9.24 13.39 -7.77
N ASP A 79 8.88 13.07 -9.02
CA ASP A 79 7.66 12.31 -9.30
C ASP A 79 7.88 10.81 -9.02
N VAL A 80 6.93 10.20 -8.31
CA VAL A 80 6.89 8.76 -8.05
C VAL A 80 5.64 8.16 -8.67
N PHE A 81 5.80 7.08 -9.44
CA PHE A 81 4.72 6.42 -10.15
C PHE A 81 4.51 4.98 -9.69
N VAL A 82 3.24 4.59 -9.60
CA VAL A 82 2.82 3.22 -9.30
C VAL A 82 2.06 2.68 -10.49
N VAL A 83 2.44 1.51 -10.96
CA VAL A 83 1.70 0.74 -11.97
C VAL A 83 1.07 -0.46 -11.28
N THR A 84 -0.25 -0.57 -11.41
CA THR A 84 -1.03 -1.69 -10.88
C THR A 84 -2.00 -2.21 -11.94
N SER A 85 -2.59 -3.37 -11.72
CA SER A 85 -3.50 -4.05 -12.65
C SER A 85 -4.64 -4.69 -11.86
N ASN A 86 -5.82 -4.74 -12.45
CA ASN A 86 -6.94 -5.54 -11.95
C ASN A 86 -7.12 -6.86 -12.71
N GLY A 87 -6.11 -7.26 -13.52
CA GLY A 87 -6.16 -8.44 -14.39
C GLY A 87 -6.71 -8.16 -15.79
N GLU A 88 -7.47 -7.08 -15.98
CA GLU A 88 -8.01 -6.68 -17.30
C GLU A 88 -7.24 -5.52 -17.92
N ARG A 89 -6.89 -4.52 -17.10
CA ARG A 89 -6.24 -3.27 -17.53
C ARG A 89 -5.11 -2.89 -16.60
N GLN A 90 -4.22 -2.04 -17.11
CA GLN A 90 -3.16 -1.45 -16.32
C GLN A 90 -3.49 0.01 -15.97
N TYR A 91 -3.15 0.39 -14.75
CA TYR A 91 -3.45 1.69 -14.18
C TYR A 91 -2.17 2.34 -13.69
N LEU A 92 -1.98 3.60 -14.11
CA LEU A 92 -0.86 4.43 -13.71
C LEU A 92 -1.32 5.46 -12.69
N TYR A 93 -0.74 5.41 -11.50
CA TYR A 93 -0.95 6.37 -10.43
C TYR A 93 0.29 7.23 -10.25
N ARG A 94 0.10 8.51 -9.96
CA ARG A 94 1.17 9.39 -9.47
C ARG A 94 0.99 9.58 -7.97
N ILE A 95 2.06 9.37 -7.20
CA ILE A 95 2.06 9.65 -5.77
C ILE A 95 2.00 11.16 -5.54
N THR A 96 1.09 11.60 -4.68
CA THR A 96 0.85 13.01 -4.38
C THR A 96 1.15 13.36 -2.93
N SER A 97 1.15 12.39 -2.02
CA SER A 97 1.41 12.66 -0.60
C SER A 97 1.95 11.44 0.16
N SER A 98 2.57 11.73 1.31
CA SER A 98 2.94 10.72 2.30
C SER A 98 2.68 11.25 3.71
N ARG A 99 2.28 10.38 4.62
CA ARG A 99 2.10 10.69 6.04
C ARG A 99 2.45 9.49 6.92
N VAL A 100 2.87 9.77 8.15
CA VAL A 100 3.08 8.76 9.19
C VAL A 100 2.05 8.98 10.28
N VAL A 101 1.35 7.91 10.69
CA VAL A 101 0.37 7.95 11.77
C VAL A 101 0.54 6.78 12.74
N PRO A 102 0.14 6.93 14.02
CA PRO A 102 0.04 5.79 14.93
C PRO A 102 -0.87 4.71 14.34
N GLN A 103 -0.57 3.43 14.58
CA GLN A 103 -1.35 2.34 13.98
C GLN A 103 -2.83 2.36 14.38
N GLU A 104 -3.13 2.77 15.62
CA GLU A 104 -4.47 2.86 16.19
C GLU A 104 -5.29 4.03 15.63
N GLU A 105 -4.62 5.02 15.04
CA GLU A 105 -5.26 6.18 14.40
C GLU A 105 -5.47 5.99 12.90
N MET A 106 -4.92 4.90 12.32
CA MET A 106 -5.10 4.63 10.90
C MET A 106 -6.54 4.21 10.61
N THR A 107 -7.23 5.03 9.83
CA THR A 107 -8.56 4.72 9.30
C THR A 107 -8.53 4.62 7.78
N LEU A 108 -9.20 3.58 7.28
CA LEU A 108 -9.53 3.48 5.86
C LEU A 108 -10.59 4.51 5.55
N HIS A 109 -10.43 5.19 4.43
CA HIS A 109 -11.39 6.16 3.93
C HIS A 109 -11.48 6.06 2.43
N ASP A 110 -12.60 6.53 1.90
CA ASP A 110 -12.87 6.62 0.48
C ASP A 110 -12.92 8.09 0.07
N THR A 111 -12.12 8.46 -0.93
CA THR A 111 -12.11 9.82 -1.50
C THR A 111 -13.20 10.04 -2.56
N GLY A 112 -13.86 8.97 -3.01
CA GLY A 112 -14.78 8.97 -4.15
C GLY A 112 -14.09 9.20 -5.50
N GLN A 113 -12.76 9.29 -5.52
CA GLN A 113 -11.92 9.41 -6.71
C GLN A 113 -11.03 8.16 -6.80
N ALA A 114 -10.62 7.78 -8.01
CA ALA A 114 -9.73 6.64 -8.22
C ALA A 114 -8.35 6.92 -7.60
N THR A 115 -8.17 6.45 -6.36
CA THR A 115 -7.01 6.70 -5.51
C THR A 115 -6.45 5.39 -4.99
N LEU A 116 -5.16 5.41 -4.68
CA LEU A 116 -4.44 4.27 -4.16
C LEU A 116 -3.65 4.70 -2.92
N HIS A 117 -3.75 3.91 -1.86
CA HIS A 117 -2.99 4.07 -0.62
C HIS A 117 -2.12 2.85 -0.39
N LEU A 118 -0.80 3.05 -0.33
CA LEU A 118 0.19 2.04 0.00
C LEU A 118 0.61 2.20 1.45
N VAL A 119 0.56 1.12 2.22
CA VAL A 119 0.76 1.15 3.66
C VAL A 119 1.82 0.16 4.10
N SER A 120 2.77 0.64 4.91
CA SER A 120 3.84 -0.17 5.49
C SER A 120 4.08 0.23 6.96
N CYS A 121 4.66 -0.68 7.75
CA CYS A 121 4.95 -0.43 9.16
C CYS A 121 6.24 0.36 9.35
N VAL A 122 6.23 1.37 10.21
CA VAL A 122 7.40 2.19 10.56
C VAL A 122 7.36 2.55 12.06
N PRO A 123 8.48 2.97 12.66
CA PRO A 123 9.84 2.73 12.19
C PRO A 123 10.19 1.24 12.28
N ARG A 124 11.26 0.83 11.60
CA ARG A 124 11.75 -0.55 11.63
C ARG A 124 11.99 -1.03 13.06
N LEU A 125 11.78 -2.32 13.30
CA LEU A 125 11.89 -3.00 14.60
C LEU A 125 10.88 -2.56 15.68
N VAL A 126 10.12 -1.48 15.49
CA VAL A 126 9.10 -1.00 16.44
C VAL A 126 7.68 -1.21 15.90
N TYR A 127 7.45 -0.85 14.62
CA TYR A 127 6.19 -1.08 13.88
C TYR A 127 4.90 -0.53 14.49
N ASP A 128 5.01 0.45 15.38
CA ASP A 128 3.86 1.09 16.06
C ASP A 128 3.19 2.17 15.21
N HIS A 129 3.81 2.58 14.10
CA HIS A 129 3.25 3.54 13.15
C HIS A 129 3.05 2.93 11.76
N ARG A 130 2.27 3.63 10.94
CA ARG A 130 1.99 3.32 9.55
C ARG A 130 2.45 4.47 8.67
N LEU A 131 3.34 4.17 7.74
CA LEU A 131 3.64 5.05 6.61
C LEU A 131 2.57 4.80 5.55
N ILE A 132 1.84 5.86 5.20
CA ILE A 132 0.79 5.84 4.19
C ILE A 132 1.23 6.74 3.05
N VAL A 133 1.38 6.16 1.87
CA VAL A 133 1.71 6.85 0.64
C VAL A 133 0.48 6.84 -0.25
N SER A 134 0.02 8.02 -0.68
CA SER A 134 -1.22 8.15 -1.45
C SER A 134 -0.93 8.66 -2.85
N GLY A 135 -1.64 8.12 -3.83
CA GLY A 135 -1.56 8.54 -5.23
C GLY A 135 -2.92 8.61 -5.91
N GLU A 136 -2.93 9.34 -7.01
CA GLU A 136 -4.12 9.59 -7.85
C GLU A 136 -3.91 8.95 -9.22
N LEU A 137 -4.99 8.40 -9.79
CA LEU A 137 -4.97 7.82 -11.12
C LEU A 137 -4.70 8.89 -12.18
N ILE A 138 -3.71 8.67 -13.04
CA ILE A 138 -3.35 9.58 -14.14
C ILE A 138 -3.38 8.92 -15.52
N GLY A 139 -3.56 7.61 -15.61
CA GLY A 139 -3.61 6.90 -16.89
C GLY A 139 -4.17 5.48 -16.78
N VAL A 140 -4.77 5.03 -17.88
CA VAL A 140 -5.29 3.66 -18.06
C VAL A 140 -4.74 3.14 -19.38
N LYS A 141 -4.32 1.88 -19.39
CA LYS A 141 -3.84 1.16 -20.57
C LYS A 141 -4.54 -0.16 -20.74
#